data_AF-A0A7C4TXC1-F1
#
_entry.id   AF-A0A7C4TXC1-F1
#
_cell.length_a   1.000
_cell.length_b   1.000
_cell.length_c   1.000
_cell.angle_alpha   90.00
_cell.angle_beta   90.00
_cell.angle_gamma   90.00
#
_symmetry.space_group_name_H-M   'P 1'
#
loop_
_entity.id
_entity.type
_entity.pdbx_description
1 polymer ?
#
loop_
_entity_poly.entity_id
_entity_poly.type
_entity_poly.pdbx_seq_one_letter_code
_entity_poly.pdbx_strand_id
1 'polypeptide(L)'
;KASDHVRVIVNTLGKGILDYAVVNTRRFSPETLKRYEQAYSYPVEGDISEIEKMGVKVLAGEFAKERGGLIRHDPEILSEVITKLARKKV
;
A
#
# COMPACT_ATOMS: atom_id res chain seq x y z
N LYS A 1 6.18 7.55 4.70
CA LYS A 1 6.40 6.11 4.42
C LYS A 1 5.13 5.32 4.66
N ALA A 2 5.07 4.06 4.27
CA ALA A 2 3.89 3.22 4.49
C ALA A 2 3.66 2.98 5.99
N SER A 3 4.74 2.78 6.76
CA SER A 3 4.67 2.64 8.21
C SER A 3 4.09 3.86 8.94
N ASP A 4 4.31 5.08 8.44
CA ASP A 4 3.73 6.29 9.04
C ASP A 4 2.20 6.26 8.99
N HIS A 5 1.63 5.77 7.88
CA HIS A 5 0.18 5.64 7.73
C HIS A 5 -0.39 4.60 8.71
N VAL A 6 0.25 3.43 8.79
CA VAL A 6 -0.12 2.38 9.74
C VAL A 6 -0.04 2.89 11.18
N ARG A 7 1.04 3.61 11.51
CA ARG A 7 1.28 4.16 12.85
C ARG A 7 0.19 5.13 13.27
N VAL A 8 -0.23 6.02 12.39
CA VAL A 8 -1.33 6.96 12.68
C VAL A 8 -2.62 6.19 13.01
N ILE A 9 -2.98 5.21 12.19
CA ILE A 9 -4.20 4.40 12.41
C ILE A 9 -4.13 3.66 13.76
N VAL A 10 -3.02 2.97 14.03
CA VAL A 10 -2.83 2.20 15.28
C VAL A 10 -2.80 3.12 16.50
N ASN A 11 -2.18 4.29 16.42
CA ASN A 11 -2.15 5.24 17.54
C ASN A 11 -3.52 5.85 17.82
N THR A 12 -4.34 6.05 16.79
CA THR A 12 -5.68 6.63 16.94
C THR A 12 -6.71 5.61 17.40
N LEU A 13 -6.68 4.39 16.87
CA LEU A 13 -7.72 3.38 17.10
C LEU A 13 -7.32 2.27 18.08
N GLY A 14 -6.03 2.19 18.44
CA GLY A 14 -5.49 1.19 19.35
C GLY A 14 -4.75 0.04 18.67
N LYS A 15 -4.00 -0.70 19.48
CA LYS A 15 -3.25 -1.88 19.03
C LYS A 15 -4.20 -3.01 18.61
N GLY A 16 -3.81 -3.79 17.61
CA GLY A 16 -4.60 -4.92 17.10
C GLY A 16 -5.73 -4.54 16.14
N ILE A 17 -5.89 -3.26 15.79
CA ILE A 17 -6.93 -2.81 14.85
C ILE A 17 -6.67 -3.23 13.39
N LEU A 18 -5.42 -3.51 13.03
CA LEU A 18 -5.03 -3.93 11.68
C LEU A 18 -4.35 -5.30 11.73
N ASP A 19 -4.94 -6.27 11.04
CA ASP A 19 -4.30 -7.58 10.81
C ASP A 19 -3.33 -7.56 9.62
N TYR A 20 -3.69 -6.82 8.57
CA TYR A 20 -2.96 -6.77 7.30
C TYR A 20 -2.82 -5.34 6.75
N ALA A 21 -1.69 -5.09 6.08
CA ALA A 21 -1.48 -3.92 5.22
C ALA A 21 -1.09 -4.39 3.81
N VAL A 22 -1.77 -3.88 2.78
CA VAL A 22 -1.44 -4.15 1.38
C VAL A 22 -0.59 -2.99 0.85
N VAL A 23 0.66 -3.27 0.48
CA VAL A 23 1.65 -2.25 0.15
C VAL A 23 2.13 -2.45 -1.28
N ASN A 24 1.93 -1.44 -2.13
CA ASN A 24 2.44 -1.47 -3.50
C ASN A 24 3.96 -1.27 -3.54
N THR A 25 4.68 -2.15 -4.22
CA THR A 25 6.14 -2.07 -4.43
C THR A 25 6.52 -1.76 -5.88
N ARG A 26 5.53 -1.60 -6.77
CA ARG A 26 5.76 -1.31 -8.19
C ARG A 26 6.51 0.00 -8.37
N ARG A 27 7.53 -0.01 -9.24
CA ARG A 27 8.17 1.21 -9.75
C ARG A 27 7.40 1.75 -10.95
N PHE A 28 7.26 3.07 -11.00
CA PHE A 28 6.54 3.77 -12.05
C PHE A 28 7.51 4.45 -13.02
N SER A 29 7.00 4.78 -14.21
CA SER A 29 7.77 5.45 -15.25
C SER A 29 8.27 6.83 -14.78
N PRO A 30 9.47 7.26 -15.20
CA PRO A 30 9.99 8.59 -14.86
C PRO A 30 9.05 9.73 -15.29
N GLU A 31 8.36 9.56 -16.44
CA GLU A 31 7.38 10.55 -16.92
C GLU A 31 6.22 10.70 -15.94
N THR A 32 5.64 9.58 -15.48
CA THR A 32 4.55 9.61 -14.51
C THR A 32 5.01 10.18 -13.17
N LEU A 33 6.20 9.79 -12.68
CA LEU A 33 6.75 10.35 -11.44
C LEU A 33 6.95 11.86 -11.52
N LYS A 34 7.45 12.37 -12.64
CA LYS A 34 7.63 13.82 -12.85
C LYS A 34 6.31 14.59 -12.79
N ARG A 35 5.20 14.02 -13.31
CA ARG A 35 3.87 14.64 -13.21
C ARG A 35 3.39 14.72 -11.76
N TYR A 36 3.61 13.67 -10.98
CA TYR A 36 3.26 13.66 -9.55
C TYR A 36 4.14 14.63 -8.76
N GLU A 37 5.43 14.70 -9.05
CA GLU A 37 6.38 15.64 -8.43
C GLU A 37 5.98 17.10 -8.65
N GLN A 38 5.49 17.46 -9.85
CA GLN A 38 4.95 18.80 -10.14
C GLN A 38 3.77 19.19 -9.25
N ALA A 39 3.06 18.20 -8.70
CA ALA A 39 1.98 18.38 -7.74
C ALA A 39 2.43 18.13 -6.28
N TYR A 40 3.74 18.13 -6.01
CA TYR A 40 4.34 17.81 -4.70
C TYR A 40 3.89 16.44 -4.15
N SER A 41 3.61 15.49 -5.04
CA SER A 41 3.19 14.14 -4.71
C SER A 41 4.29 13.14 -5.09
N TYR A 42 4.53 12.17 -4.22
CA TYR A 42 5.59 11.19 -4.38
C TYR A 42 5.07 9.79 -4.01
N PRO A 43 5.61 8.71 -4.63
CA PRO A 43 5.30 7.36 -4.21
C PRO A 43 5.58 7.15 -2.73
N VAL A 44 4.68 6.44 -2.05
CA VAL A 44 4.88 6.06 -0.66
C VAL A 44 5.97 4.99 -0.59
N GLU A 45 7.05 5.26 0.14
CA GLU A 45 8.10 4.27 0.43
C GLU A 45 7.50 3.07 1.19
N GLY A 46 7.66 1.87 0.64
CA GLY A 46 7.21 0.61 1.23
C GLY A 46 8.20 0.05 2.24
N ASP A 47 8.31 0.68 3.41
CA ASP A 47 9.17 0.26 4.52
C ASP A 47 8.56 -0.89 5.33
N ILE A 48 8.45 -2.06 4.69
CA ILE A 48 7.73 -3.25 5.15
C ILE A 48 8.11 -3.64 6.58
N SER A 49 9.41 -3.70 6.88
CA SER A 49 9.90 -4.16 8.19
C SER A 49 9.46 -3.27 9.35
N GLU A 50 9.23 -1.97 9.12
CA GLU A 50 8.70 -1.07 10.16
C GLU A 50 7.21 -1.34 10.43
N ILE A 51 6.46 -1.73 9.41
CA ILE A 51 5.05 -2.14 9.56
C ILE A 51 4.96 -3.45 10.34
N GLU A 52 5.81 -4.43 10.02
CA GLU A 52 5.82 -5.74 10.69
C GLU A 52 6.18 -5.63 12.19
N LYS A 53 7.07 -4.70 12.56
CA LYS A 53 7.39 -4.39 13.97
C LYS A 53 6.17 -3.89 14.76
N MET A 54 5.15 -3.34 14.09
CA MET A 54 3.89 -2.92 14.72
C MET A 54 2.88 -4.07 14.86
N GLY A 55 3.26 -5.31 14.50
CA GLY A 55 2.40 -6.49 14.59
C GLY A 55 1.43 -6.66 13.42
N VAL A 56 1.57 -5.86 12.37
CA VAL A 56 0.71 -5.88 11.18
C VAL A 56 1.37 -6.71 10.08
N LYS A 57 0.66 -7.69 9.51
CA LYS A 57 1.18 -8.51 8.41
C LYS A 57 1.18 -7.70 7.11
N VAL A 58 2.26 -7.78 6.33
CA VAL A 58 2.32 -7.04 5.06
C VAL A 58 2.14 -7.97 3.87
N LEU A 59 1.23 -7.60 2.97
CA LEU A 59 1.19 -8.14 1.61
C LEU A 59 1.83 -7.11 0.69
N ALA A 60 3.05 -7.40 0.25
CA ALA A 60 3.80 -6.56 -0.67
C ALA A 60 3.71 -7.10 -2.10
N GLY A 61 3.54 -6.22 -3.08
CA GLY A 61 3.42 -6.63 -4.48
C GLY A 61 3.08 -5.47 -5.41
N GLU A 62 2.95 -5.78 -6.70
CA GLU A 62 2.57 -4.80 -7.70
C GLU A 62 1.04 -4.70 -7.77
N PHE A 63 0.48 -3.73 -7.05
CA PHE A 63 -0.98 -3.57 -6.88
C PHE A 63 -1.52 -2.32 -7.59
N ALA A 64 -0.70 -1.69 -8.42
CA ALA A 64 -1.05 -0.46 -9.12
C ALA A 64 -0.58 -0.50 -10.57
N LYS A 65 -1.24 0.29 -11.42
CA LYS A 65 -0.94 0.47 -12.83
C LYS A 65 -1.00 1.92 -13.23
N GLU A 66 -0.29 2.24 -14.31
CA GLU A 66 -0.36 3.54 -14.96
C GLU A 66 -1.48 3.52 -16.01
N ARG A 67 -2.37 4.52 -15.97
CA ARG A 67 -3.42 4.71 -16.98
C ARG A 67 -3.64 6.20 -17.22
N GLY A 68 -3.41 6.64 -18.45
CA GLY A 68 -3.62 8.05 -18.83
C GLY A 68 -2.74 9.03 -18.05
N GLY A 69 -1.51 8.63 -17.71
CA GLY A 69 -0.58 9.45 -16.90
C GLY A 69 -0.91 9.51 -15.40
N LEU A 70 -1.82 8.66 -14.92
CA LEU A 70 -2.17 8.54 -13.51
C LEU A 70 -1.77 7.17 -12.97
N ILE A 71 -1.30 7.14 -11.73
CA ILE A 71 -1.10 5.92 -10.94
C ILE A 71 -2.41 5.61 -10.23
N ARG A 72 -2.97 4.43 -10.50
CA ARG A 72 -4.17 3.91 -9.86
C ARG A 72 -3.93 2.50 -9.36
N HIS A 73 -4.60 2.12 -8.28
CA HIS A 73 -4.63 0.72 -7.90
C HIS A 73 -5.20 -0.13 -9.04
N ASP A 74 -4.66 -1.35 -9.21
CA ASP A 74 -5.18 -2.32 -10.16
C ASP A 74 -6.39 -3.04 -9.54
N PRO A 75 -7.62 -2.77 -10.01
CA PRO A 75 -8.83 -3.35 -9.41
C PRO A 75 -8.87 -4.87 -9.54
N GLU A 76 -8.33 -5.45 -10.61
CA GLU A 76 -8.36 -6.90 -10.83
C GLU A 76 -7.48 -7.59 -9.78
N ILE A 77 -6.22 -7.16 -9.66
CA ILE A 77 -5.27 -7.71 -8.70
C ILE A 77 -5.76 -7.50 -7.26
N LEU A 78 -6.24 -6.29 -6.92
CA LEU A 78 -6.73 -6.03 -5.57
C LEU A 78 -7.98 -6.86 -5.23
N SER A 79 -8.89 -7.08 -6.18
CA SER A 79 -10.08 -7.90 -5.93
C SER A 79 -9.72 -9.34 -5.58
N GLU A 80 -8.69 -9.91 -6.23
CA GLU A 80 -8.18 -11.24 -5.93
C GLU A 80 -7.53 -11.30 -4.54
N VAL A 81 -6.68 -10.31 -4.22
CA VAL A 81 -6.01 -10.21 -2.91
C VAL A 81 -7.04 -10.14 -1.79
N ILE A 82 -8.03 -9.25 -1.91
CA ILE A 82 -9.09 -9.06 -0.92
C ILE A 82 -9.94 -10.32 -0.78
N THR A 83 -10.34 -10.93 -1.90
CA THR A 83 -11.14 -12.16 -1.88
C THR A 83 -10.38 -13.31 -1.22
N LYS A 84 -9.08 -13.44 -1.48
CA LYS A 84 -8.22 -14.45 -0.86
C LYS A 84 -8.07 -14.22 0.64
N LEU A 85 -7.91 -12.97 1.08
CA LEU A 85 -7.88 -12.62 2.49
C LEU A 85 -9.22 -12.95 3.18
N ALA A 86 -10.35 -12.58 2.58
CA ALA A 86 -11.67 -12.85 3.12
C ALA A 86 -12.00 -14.35 3.24
N ARG A 87 -11.42 -15.19 2.36
CA ARG A 87 -11.60 -16.64 2.37
C ARG A 87 -10.65 -17.39 3.30
N LYS A 88 -9.58 -16.76 3.79
CA LYS A 88 -8.74 -17.39 4.81
C LYS A 88 -9.60 -17.55 6.07
N LYS A 89 -9.91 -18.80 6.43
CA LYS A 89 -10.45 -19.11 7.76
C LYS A 89 -9.46 -18.58 8.78
N VAL A 90 -9.92 -17.66 9.62
CA VAL A 90 -9.23 -17.18 10.82
C VAL A 90 -9.21 -18.30 11.84
#